data_AF-A0A7W7H4W7-F1
#
_entry.id   AF-A0A7W7H4W7-F1
#
_cell.length_a   1.000
_cell.length_b   1.000
_cell.length_c   1.000
_cell.angle_alpha   90.00
_cell.angle_beta   90.00
_cell.angle_gamma   90.00
#
_symmetry.space_group_name_H-M   'P 1'
#
loop_
_entity.id
_entity.type
_entity.pdbx_description
1 polymer ?
#
loop_
_entity_poly.entity_id
_entity_poly.type
_entity_poly.pdbx_seq_one_letter_code
_entity_poly.pdbx_strand_id
1 'polypeptide(L)'
;MPRSAWPIRLGVVLVTTASAGVLAAPAAAASTGVVSVVEKTKVQYKAASGKQNRVVVTRSGNTIVVDDKVAIQAGKGCKRVAGDKTKVRCTLPKAPTRVRVYTYDRYDSVTNKTDLPMTADGGTGNDTLVGGPRGDRFLGGSGADRLYGGGGKDYLDGRSGNDVIYGGAGNDTIHGWLGDDTLWAGAGDDDLFGEEGNDKIYGEAGNDDLDGYQGRDRLDGGSGDDWLSGDVYSDGIAADVLLGGAGFDQVNYGDYTKAITVDLDGSRGDDGQSGEHDTVGSDVEGLWGGYGNDRLTGNAANNTIMGYAGNDTIVGGAGNDWLDGNDGRDRVYGGDGDDLLGGSDVPQVADLLDGGANSPAGDDCDPGKYDTVVNCER
;
A
#
# COMPACT_ATOMS: atom_id res chain seq x y z
N MET A 1 17.40 38.23 -27.99
CA MET A 1 18.78 37.67 -28.07
C MET A 1 19.64 38.44 -27.07
N PRO A 2 20.51 37.82 -26.25
CA PRO A 2 21.04 36.44 -26.28
C PRO A 2 20.41 35.57 -25.16
N ARG A 3 20.00 34.31 -25.37
CA ARG A 3 20.80 33.07 -25.51
C ARG A 3 21.91 32.93 -24.46
N SER A 4 21.50 32.52 -23.26
CA SER A 4 22.33 31.84 -22.26
C SER A 4 21.84 30.39 -22.19
N ALA A 5 22.41 29.56 -23.05
CA ALA A 5 22.45 28.12 -22.82
C ALA A 5 23.56 27.89 -21.79
N TRP A 6 23.32 27.05 -20.78
CA TRP A 6 24.24 26.09 -20.19
C TRP A 6 23.48 25.20 -19.18
N PRO A 7 23.96 23.98 -18.93
CA PRO A 7 23.13 22.79 -19.02
C PRO A 7 22.47 22.45 -17.68
N ILE A 8 21.17 22.15 -17.72
CA ILE A 8 20.57 21.33 -16.67
C ILE A 8 21.18 19.95 -16.85
N ARG A 9 22.06 19.58 -15.93
CA ARG A 9 22.52 18.21 -15.77
C ARG A 9 21.25 17.39 -15.54
N LEU A 10 20.86 16.60 -16.55
CA LEU A 10 20.04 15.42 -16.33
C LEU A 10 20.83 14.50 -15.38
N GLY A 11 20.64 14.74 -14.08
CA GLY A 11 20.74 13.68 -13.10
C GLY A 11 19.51 12.82 -13.30
N VAL A 12 19.56 11.94 -14.32
CA VAL A 12 18.81 10.69 -14.23
C VAL A 12 19.35 10.04 -12.97
N VAL A 13 18.66 10.25 -11.86
CA VAL A 13 18.71 9.31 -10.76
C VAL A 13 18.03 8.08 -11.32
N LEU A 14 18.82 7.29 -12.06
CA LEU A 14 18.68 5.86 -12.02
C LEU A 14 18.73 5.60 -10.52
N VAL A 15 17.57 5.43 -9.90
CA VAL A 15 17.47 4.62 -8.71
C VAL A 15 17.93 3.27 -9.22
N THR A 16 19.25 3.08 -9.21
CA THR A 16 19.84 1.77 -9.24
C THR A 16 19.19 1.12 -8.06
N THR A 17 18.18 0.31 -8.35
CA THR A 17 17.69 -0.75 -7.49
C THR A 17 18.86 -1.14 -6.62
N ALA A 18 18.82 -0.80 -5.33
CA ALA A 18 19.71 -1.39 -4.37
C ALA A 18 19.61 -2.87 -4.69
N SER A 19 20.74 -3.45 -5.09
CA SER A 19 20.77 -4.79 -5.63
C SER A 19 20.23 -5.70 -4.54
N ALA A 20 18.93 -5.98 -4.62
CA ALA A 20 18.31 -7.15 -4.05
C ALA A 20 19.19 -8.25 -4.60
N GLY A 21 20.07 -8.76 -3.75
CA GLY A 21 21.09 -9.70 -4.16
C GLY A 21 20.38 -10.77 -4.96
N VAL A 22 20.67 -10.82 -6.27
CA VAL A 22 20.13 -11.82 -7.18
C VAL A 22 20.29 -13.13 -6.43
N LEU A 23 19.16 -13.68 -5.97
CA LEU A 23 19.13 -15.02 -5.42
C LEU A 23 19.60 -15.88 -6.58
N ALA A 24 20.87 -16.28 -6.51
CA ALA A 24 21.49 -17.11 -7.52
C ALA A 24 20.53 -18.26 -7.83
N ALA A 25 20.29 -18.50 -9.13
CA ALA A 25 19.48 -19.61 -9.61
C ALA A 25 19.82 -20.87 -8.78
N PRO A 26 18.81 -21.60 -8.26
CA PRO A 26 19.07 -22.67 -7.31
C PRO A 26 20.05 -23.66 -7.93
N ALA A 27 21.14 -23.93 -7.19
CA ALA A 27 22.00 -25.07 -7.44
C ALA A 27 21.10 -26.30 -7.68
N ALA A 28 21.44 -27.11 -8.68
CA ALA A 28 20.67 -28.27 -9.15
C ALA A 28 19.79 -28.90 -8.07
N ALA A 29 18.47 -28.84 -8.27
CA ALA A 29 17.48 -29.21 -7.28
C ALA A 29 17.75 -30.62 -6.72
N ALA A 30 17.80 -30.73 -5.39
CA ALA A 30 17.95 -32.02 -4.73
C ALA A 30 16.67 -32.84 -4.91
N SER A 31 16.82 -34.16 -5.10
CA SER A 31 15.69 -35.09 -5.25
C SER A 31 14.85 -35.28 -3.97
N THR A 32 15.30 -34.71 -2.86
CA THR A 32 14.66 -34.74 -1.54
C THR A 32 14.96 -33.44 -0.81
N GLY A 33 13.96 -32.85 -0.14
CA GLY A 33 14.13 -31.61 0.61
C GLY A 33 15.12 -31.77 1.77
N VAL A 34 15.72 -30.67 2.24
CA VAL A 34 16.76 -30.69 3.27
C VAL A 34 16.51 -29.62 4.32
N VAL A 35 16.60 -30.00 5.59
CA VAL A 35 16.53 -29.07 6.73
C VAL A 35 17.91 -28.94 7.37
N SER A 36 18.41 -27.71 7.53
CA SER A 36 19.73 -27.42 8.10
C SER A 36 19.70 -26.25 9.07
N VAL A 37 20.61 -26.26 10.05
CA VAL A 37 20.95 -25.07 10.83
C VAL A 37 21.88 -24.18 10.03
N VAL A 38 21.52 -22.92 9.88
CA VAL A 38 22.33 -21.87 9.26
C VAL A 38 22.60 -20.76 10.27
N GLU A 39 23.76 -20.10 10.17
CA GLU A 39 24.13 -18.95 11.02
C GLU A 39 24.02 -19.19 12.55
N LYS A 40 24.11 -20.46 13.00
CA LYS A 40 24.01 -20.93 14.40
C LYS A 40 22.65 -20.73 15.10
N THR A 41 21.80 -19.80 14.66
CA THR A 41 20.49 -19.49 15.28
C THR A 41 19.31 -19.62 14.32
N LYS A 42 19.52 -19.95 13.04
CA LYS A 42 18.45 -20.03 12.04
C LYS A 42 18.28 -21.47 11.57
N VAL A 43 17.04 -21.86 11.29
CA VAL A 43 16.73 -23.15 10.65
C VAL A 43 16.19 -22.88 9.27
N GLN A 44 16.72 -23.58 8.28
CA GLN A 44 16.31 -23.45 6.90
C GLN A 44 15.80 -24.79 6.38
N TYR A 45 14.63 -24.77 5.78
CA TYR A 45 14.10 -25.84 4.95
C TYR A 45 14.16 -25.42 3.47
N LYS A 46 14.70 -26.30 2.62
CA LYS A 46 14.62 -26.20 1.17
C LYS A 46 13.94 -27.45 0.65
N ALA A 47 12.81 -27.28 -0.03
CA ALA A 47 12.05 -28.39 -0.59
C ALA A 47 12.80 -29.13 -1.71
N ALA A 48 12.25 -30.27 -2.11
CA ALA A 48 12.65 -30.92 -3.36
C ALA A 48 11.80 -30.38 -4.50
N SER A 49 12.42 -30.15 -5.66
CA SER A 49 11.67 -29.87 -6.89
C SER A 49 10.82 -31.05 -7.32
N GLY A 50 9.68 -30.76 -7.94
CA GLY A 50 8.67 -31.67 -8.43
C GLY A 50 7.82 -32.30 -7.34
N LYS A 51 7.83 -31.78 -6.11
CA LYS A 51 7.13 -32.35 -4.95
C LYS A 51 6.17 -31.34 -4.37
N GLN A 52 4.95 -31.82 -4.09
CA GLN A 52 3.99 -31.06 -3.32
C GLN A 52 4.28 -31.21 -1.82
N ASN A 53 4.68 -30.11 -1.18
CA ASN A 53 5.08 -30.02 0.21
C ASN A 53 3.93 -29.49 1.09
N ARG A 54 3.90 -29.94 2.35
CA ARG A 54 3.01 -29.42 3.39
C ARG A 54 3.82 -29.29 4.66
N VAL A 55 4.52 -28.17 4.78
CA VAL A 55 5.51 -27.89 5.79
C VAL A 55 4.85 -27.30 7.04
N VAL A 56 5.04 -27.94 8.18
CA VAL A 56 4.67 -27.39 9.49
C VAL A 56 5.92 -27.25 10.33
N VAL A 57 6.16 -26.04 10.84
CA VAL A 57 7.32 -25.76 11.68
C VAL A 57 6.87 -25.54 13.12
N THR A 58 7.47 -26.26 14.06
CA THR A 58 7.17 -26.15 15.50
C THR A 58 8.44 -25.91 16.30
N ARG A 59 8.31 -25.28 17.47
CA ARG A 59 9.43 -24.99 18.38
C ARG A 59 9.16 -25.50 19.79
N SER A 60 10.21 -26.00 20.44
CA SER A 60 10.25 -26.24 21.87
C SER A 60 11.63 -25.86 22.41
N GLY A 61 11.73 -24.75 23.14
CA GLY A 61 12.99 -24.21 23.63
C GLY A 61 13.97 -23.88 22.49
N ASN A 62 15.13 -24.54 22.47
CA ASN A 62 16.14 -24.36 21.41
C ASN A 62 15.99 -25.36 20.25
N THR A 63 14.91 -26.11 20.23
CA THR A 63 14.66 -27.13 19.22
C THR A 63 13.57 -26.68 18.25
N ILE A 64 13.87 -26.80 16.96
CA ILE A 64 12.91 -26.65 15.87
C ILE A 64 12.65 -28.02 15.25
N VAL A 65 11.40 -28.30 14.94
CA VAL A 65 10.99 -29.47 14.15
C VAL A 65 10.30 -28.96 12.90
N VAL A 66 10.79 -29.42 11.76
CA VAL A 66 10.14 -29.26 10.45
C VAL A 66 9.52 -30.60 10.11
N ASP A 67 8.22 -30.59 9.87
CA ASP A 67 7.40 -31.72 9.40
C ASP A 67 6.89 -31.41 8.01
N ASP A 68 6.94 -32.38 7.11
CA ASP A 68 6.46 -32.25 5.74
C ASP A 68 5.52 -33.42 5.38
N LYS A 69 4.84 -33.35 4.24
CA LYS A 69 4.12 -34.46 3.61
C LYS A 69 5.07 -35.45 2.93
N VAL A 70 6.22 -34.98 2.45
CA VAL A 70 7.21 -35.80 1.74
C VAL A 70 8.42 -36.13 2.60
N ALA A 71 9.21 -37.11 2.18
CA ALA A 71 10.42 -37.48 2.91
C ALA A 71 11.51 -36.40 2.75
N ILE A 72 12.01 -35.89 3.87
CA ILE A 72 13.01 -34.82 3.93
C ILE A 72 14.30 -35.28 4.62
N GLN A 73 15.45 -34.71 4.25
CA GLN A 73 16.74 -35.06 4.80
C GLN A 73 17.18 -34.12 5.93
N ALA A 74 17.91 -34.68 6.89
CA ALA A 74 18.61 -33.89 7.89
C ALA A 74 19.96 -33.44 7.32
N GLY A 75 20.13 -32.14 7.14
CA GLY A 75 21.40 -31.52 6.82
C GLY A 75 22.18 -31.12 8.08
N LYS A 76 23.07 -30.15 7.93
CA LYS A 76 24.02 -29.74 8.98
C LYS A 76 23.29 -29.30 10.26
N GLY A 77 23.67 -29.88 11.40
CA GLY A 77 23.14 -29.49 12.71
C GLY A 77 21.75 -30.04 13.04
N CYS A 78 21.20 -30.92 12.19
CA CYS A 78 19.89 -31.52 12.37
C CYS A 78 19.97 -33.05 12.39
N LYS A 79 18.91 -33.70 12.88
CA LYS A 79 18.75 -35.15 12.91
C LYS A 79 17.33 -35.49 12.47
N ARG A 80 17.16 -36.57 11.70
CA ARG A 80 15.82 -37.12 11.42
C ARG A 80 15.16 -37.58 12.72
N VAL A 81 13.84 -37.44 12.81
CA VAL A 81 13.08 -38.03 13.91
C VAL A 81 12.99 -39.54 13.70
N ALA A 82 13.27 -40.33 14.74
CA ALA A 82 13.29 -41.78 14.63
C ALA A 82 11.89 -42.30 14.25
N GLY A 83 11.83 -43.18 13.24
CA GLY A 83 10.57 -43.76 12.76
C GLY A 83 9.76 -42.87 11.81
N ASP A 84 10.15 -41.61 11.60
CA ASP A 84 9.41 -40.67 10.77
C ASP A 84 10.33 -40.02 9.73
N LYS A 85 10.10 -40.34 8.45
CA LYS A 85 10.95 -39.87 7.34
C LYS A 85 10.60 -38.44 6.90
N THR A 86 9.47 -37.90 7.33
CA THR A 86 8.99 -36.56 6.96
C THR A 86 9.36 -35.51 8.00
N LYS A 87 9.95 -35.92 9.13
CA LYS A 87 10.32 -35.01 10.22
C LYS A 87 11.82 -34.90 10.42
N VAL A 88 12.30 -33.66 10.51
CA VAL A 88 13.67 -33.32 10.91
C VAL A 88 13.65 -32.40 12.11
N ARG A 89 14.47 -32.75 13.11
CA ARG A 89 14.68 -32.00 14.34
C ARG A 89 16.05 -31.34 14.33
N CYS A 90 16.10 -30.04 14.60
CA CYS A 90 17.32 -29.27 14.76
C CYS A 90 17.38 -28.73 16.19
N THR A 91 18.41 -29.09 16.96
CA THR A 91 18.64 -28.54 18.31
C THR A 91 19.82 -27.60 18.25
N LEU A 92 19.56 -26.32 18.48
CA LEU A 92 20.54 -25.25 18.28
C LEU A 92 21.30 -24.98 19.59
N PRO A 93 22.59 -24.58 19.51
CA PRO A 93 23.39 -24.24 20.69
C PRO A 93 22.94 -22.95 21.37
N LYS A 94 22.18 -22.11 20.66
CA LYS A 94 21.57 -20.87 21.14
C LYS A 94 20.08 -20.90 20.81
N ALA A 95 19.31 -19.99 21.42
CA ALA A 95 17.92 -19.78 21.06
C ALA A 95 17.78 -19.53 19.55
N PRO A 96 16.88 -20.26 18.85
CA PRO A 96 16.52 -19.96 17.49
C PRO A 96 16.04 -18.51 17.34
N THR A 97 16.32 -17.90 16.20
CA THR A 97 15.95 -16.51 15.92
C THR A 97 15.10 -16.36 14.66
N ARG A 98 15.11 -17.33 13.75
CA ARG A 98 14.33 -17.29 12.50
C ARG A 98 14.23 -18.65 11.84
N VAL A 99 13.13 -18.88 11.14
CA VAL A 99 12.91 -20.00 10.22
C VAL A 99 12.98 -19.48 8.77
N ARG A 100 13.53 -20.26 7.85
CA ARG A 100 13.51 -19.98 6.40
C ARG A 100 12.94 -21.18 5.67
N VAL A 101 11.99 -20.99 4.77
CA VAL A 101 11.35 -22.04 3.97
C VAL A 101 11.36 -21.65 2.49
N TYR A 102 11.67 -22.59 1.60
CA TYR A 102 11.65 -22.39 0.15
C TYR A 102 10.99 -23.61 -0.48
N THR A 103 9.84 -23.43 -1.13
CA THR A 103 8.98 -24.51 -1.65
C THR A 103 9.13 -24.78 -3.16
N TYR A 104 9.75 -23.87 -3.91
CA TYR A 104 10.20 -24.02 -5.31
C TYR A 104 9.08 -24.23 -6.34
N ASP A 105 8.31 -25.33 -6.25
CA ASP A 105 7.30 -25.69 -7.24
C ASP A 105 6.13 -26.48 -6.67
N ARG A 106 5.02 -26.48 -7.42
CA ARG A 106 3.72 -27.07 -7.08
C ARG A 106 2.96 -26.27 -6.03
N TYR A 107 1.75 -26.73 -5.75
CA TYR A 107 0.85 -26.16 -4.76
C TYR A 107 1.26 -26.58 -3.35
N ASP A 108 2.10 -25.80 -2.71
CA ASP A 108 2.67 -26.07 -1.41
C ASP A 108 1.96 -25.33 -0.29
N SER A 109 2.16 -25.80 0.93
CA SER A 109 1.64 -25.13 2.11
C SER A 109 2.71 -25.09 3.19
N VAL A 110 2.90 -23.92 3.80
CA VAL A 110 3.85 -23.69 4.88
C VAL A 110 3.12 -23.08 6.06
N THR A 111 3.32 -23.60 7.27
CA THR A 111 2.72 -23.06 8.49
C THR A 111 3.77 -22.91 9.59
N ASN A 112 3.93 -21.67 10.07
CA ASN A 112 4.76 -21.34 11.22
C ASN A 112 3.96 -21.47 12.53
N LYS A 113 4.16 -22.56 13.27
CA LYS A 113 3.60 -22.73 14.62
C LYS A 113 4.63 -22.40 15.71
N THR A 114 5.52 -21.46 15.42
CA THR A 114 6.55 -21.01 16.36
C THR A 114 6.29 -19.57 16.79
N ASP A 115 7.02 -19.13 17.80
CA ASP A 115 7.10 -17.75 18.27
C ASP A 115 8.24 -16.97 17.59
N LEU A 116 8.69 -17.43 16.42
CA LEU A 116 9.80 -16.87 15.66
C LEU A 116 9.31 -16.26 14.36
N PRO A 117 10.03 -15.25 13.85
CA PRO A 117 9.84 -14.83 12.47
C PRO A 117 10.24 -15.94 11.50
N MET A 118 9.56 -16.00 10.37
CA MET A 118 9.72 -16.90 9.25
C MET A 118 9.91 -16.08 7.97
N THR A 119 10.89 -16.48 7.17
CA THR A 119 10.94 -16.08 5.76
C THR A 119 10.50 -17.26 4.92
N ALA A 120 9.49 -17.10 4.07
CA ALA A 120 9.03 -18.15 3.18
C ALA A 120 8.97 -17.64 1.73
N ASP A 121 9.18 -18.56 0.79
CA ASP A 121 9.14 -18.32 -0.65
C ASP A 121 8.40 -19.53 -1.26
N GLY A 122 7.18 -19.29 -1.73
CA GLY A 122 6.27 -20.28 -2.29
C GLY A 122 6.86 -20.92 -3.54
N GLY A 123 7.22 -20.07 -4.50
CA GLY A 123 7.93 -20.44 -5.72
C GLY A 123 6.99 -20.47 -6.92
N THR A 124 6.52 -21.64 -7.33
CA THR A 124 5.62 -21.75 -8.48
C THR A 124 4.42 -22.62 -8.17
N GLY A 125 3.26 -22.22 -8.68
CA GLY A 125 1.97 -22.81 -8.33
C GLY A 125 1.36 -22.10 -7.12
N ASN A 126 0.04 -22.21 -7.03
CA ASN A 126 -0.82 -21.72 -5.95
C ASN A 126 -0.43 -22.27 -4.57
N ASP A 127 0.27 -21.46 -3.80
CA ASP A 127 0.83 -21.76 -2.50
C ASP A 127 -0.03 -21.22 -1.35
N THR A 128 0.22 -21.71 -0.14
CA THR A 128 -0.39 -21.17 1.08
C THR A 128 0.66 -21.01 2.17
N LEU A 129 1.01 -19.76 2.49
CA LEU A 129 2.01 -19.42 3.49
C LEU A 129 1.32 -18.82 4.72
N VAL A 130 1.50 -19.44 5.87
CA VAL A 130 0.87 -19.03 7.13
C VAL A 130 1.94 -18.72 8.17
N GLY A 131 1.93 -17.48 8.63
CA GLY A 131 2.83 -16.93 9.62
C GLY A 131 2.43 -17.19 11.06
N GLY A 132 3.22 -16.60 11.95
CA GLY A 132 3.10 -16.72 13.39
C GLY A 132 2.75 -15.38 14.05
N PRO A 133 3.03 -15.24 15.36
CA PRO A 133 2.80 -13.99 16.09
C PRO A 133 3.97 -13.00 15.99
N ARG A 134 4.86 -13.13 15.00
CA ARG A 134 6.04 -12.28 14.82
C ARG A 134 6.15 -11.90 13.35
N GLY A 135 6.72 -10.71 13.09
CA GLY A 135 7.02 -10.21 11.75
C GLY A 135 7.76 -11.20 10.85
N ASP A 136 7.01 -11.70 9.88
CA ASP A 136 7.33 -12.66 8.85
C ASP A 136 7.63 -11.95 7.52
N ARG A 137 8.23 -12.69 6.58
CA ARG A 137 8.50 -12.19 5.23
C ARG A 137 8.16 -13.25 4.21
N PHE A 138 7.08 -13.06 3.46
CA PHE A 138 6.61 -14.02 2.47
C PHE A 138 6.72 -13.49 1.05
N LEU A 139 7.09 -14.40 0.16
CA LEU A 139 6.97 -14.23 -1.29
C LEU A 139 6.06 -15.38 -1.77
N GLY A 140 4.93 -15.07 -2.38
CA GLY A 140 4.04 -16.06 -3.00
C GLY A 140 4.75 -16.73 -4.18
N GLY A 141 5.08 -15.93 -5.18
CA GLY A 141 5.93 -16.34 -6.31
C GLY A 141 5.16 -16.34 -7.62
N SER A 142 4.59 -17.46 -8.02
CA SER A 142 3.75 -17.47 -9.22
C SER A 142 2.59 -18.43 -9.04
N GLY A 143 1.41 -18.04 -9.49
CA GLY A 143 0.19 -18.77 -9.19
C GLY A 143 -0.74 -17.91 -8.34
N ALA A 144 -1.92 -18.45 -8.03
CA ALA A 144 -2.87 -17.76 -7.16
C ALA A 144 -2.63 -18.20 -5.71
N ASP A 145 -1.81 -17.44 -5.00
CA ASP A 145 -1.27 -17.74 -3.69
C ASP A 145 -2.18 -17.22 -2.56
N ARG A 146 -1.98 -17.78 -1.38
CA ARG A 146 -2.64 -17.34 -0.14
C ARG A 146 -1.59 -17.04 0.92
N LEU A 147 -1.48 -15.78 1.31
CA LEU A 147 -0.53 -15.34 2.31
C LEU A 147 -1.29 -14.88 3.56
N TYR A 148 -0.85 -15.35 4.73
CA TYR A 148 -1.39 -14.96 6.03
C TYR A 148 -0.22 -14.57 6.94
N GLY A 149 0.00 -13.28 7.17
CA GLY A 149 1.08 -12.77 8.01
C GLY A 149 0.90 -13.16 9.49
N GLY A 150 -0.28 -12.88 10.02
CA GLY A 150 -0.71 -13.30 11.34
C GLY A 150 -0.54 -12.19 12.37
N GLY A 151 0.66 -11.96 12.89
CA GLY A 151 0.86 -10.89 13.84
C GLY A 151 2.28 -10.35 13.91
N GLY A 152 2.40 -9.08 14.29
CA GLY A 152 3.63 -8.29 14.19
C GLY A 152 3.89 -7.85 12.75
N LYS A 153 4.65 -6.76 12.57
CA LYS A 153 4.97 -6.18 11.25
C LYS A 153 5.52 -7.19 10.24
N ASP A 154 4.67 -7.57 9.30
CA ASP A 154 4.90 -8.52 8.23
C ASP A 154 5.27 -7.81 6.92
N TYR A 155 5.97 -8.53 6.04
CA TYR A 155 6.16 -8.14 4.64
C TYR A 155 5.63 -9.25 3.75
N LEU A 156 4.55 -8.97 3.02
CA LEU A 156 3.83 -9.94 2.19
C LEU A 156 3.84 -9.46 0.74
N ASP A 157 4.20 -10.35 -0.18
CA ASP A 157 4.44 -10.03 -1.58
C ASP A 157 3.90 -11.19 -2.43
N GLY A 158 2.79 -10.95 -3.12
CA GLY A 158 2.05 -11.95 -3.91
C GLY A 158 2.85 -12.42 -5.12
N ARG A 159 3.37 -11.46 -5.88
CA ARG A 159 4.19 -11.57 -7.10
C ARG A 159 3.38 -11.70 -8.37
N SER A 160 2.88 -12.88 -8.70
CA SER A 160 2.23 -13.05 -10.00
C SER A 160 1.12 -14.06 -9.96
N GLY A 161 -0.01 -13.69 -10.54
CA GLY A 161 -1.27 -14.40 -10.40
C GLY A 161 -2.16 -13.72 -9.36
N ASN A 162 -3.43 -14.09 -9.37
CA ASN A 162 -4.44 -13.46 -8.54
C ASN A 162 -4.35 -13.98 -7.10
N ASP A 163 -3.72 -13.20 -6.25
CA ASP A 163 -3.34 -13.52 -4.89
C ASP A 163 -4.38 -13.07 -3.87
N VAL A 164 -4.37 -13.73 -2.72
CA VAL A 164 -5.21 -13.42 -1.57
C VAL A 164 -4.30 -13.26 -0.37
N ILE A 165 -4.18 -12.03 0.13
CA ILE A 165 -3.19 -11.68 1.16
C ILE A 165 -3.91 -11.09 2.38
N TYR A 166 -3.58 -11.63 3.56
CA TYR A 166 -4.04 -11.14 4.86
C TYR A 166 -2.81 -10.75 5.70
N GLY A 167 -2.67 -9.47 6.05
CA GLY A 167 -1.63 -8.96 6.96
C GLY A 167 -1.83 -9.54 8.37
N GLY A 168 -2.91 -9.13 9.03
CA GLY A 168 -3.30 -9.63 10.34
C GLY A 168 -3.25 -8.53 11.38
N ALA A 169 -2.21 -8.52 12.22
CA ALA A 169 -2.08 -7.55 13.29
C ALA A 169 -0.68 -6.95 13.31
N GLY A 170 -0.57 -5.66 13.60
CA GLY A 170 0.67 -4.90 13.48
C GLY A 170 0.80 -4.26 12.10
N ASN A 171 1.69 -3.27 12.04
CA ASN A 171 1.90 -2.42 10.87
C ASN A 171 2.60 -3.17 9.73
N ASP A 172 1.83 -3.72 8.81
CA ASP A 172 2.27 -4.61 7.73
C ASP A 172 2.61 -3.83 6.45
N THR A 173 3.30 -4.49 5.54
CA THR A 173 3.54 -3.98 4.19
C THR A 173 3.15 -5.07 3.20
N ILE A 174 2.19 -4.80 2.31
CA ILE A 174 1.56 -5.76 1.43
C ILE A 174 1.66 -5.30 -0.03
N HIS A 175 2.19 -6.16 -0.90
CA HIS A 175 2.22 -5.95 -2.35
C HIS A 175 1.46 -7.07 -3.08
N GLY A 176 0.50 -6.72 -3.92
CA GLY A 176 -0.17 -7.63 -4.87
C GLY A 176 0.77 -8.05 -6.01
N TRP A 177 1.30 -7.06 -6.72
CA TRP A 177 2.10 -7.17 -7.95
C TRP A 177 1.24 -7.46 -9.19
N LEU A 178 1.44 -8.60 -9.88
CA LEU A 178 0.77 -8.86 -11.15
C LEU A 178 -0.47 -9.72 -10.93
N GLY A 179 -1.65 -9.25 -11.30
CA GLY A 179 -2.89 -10.03 -11.24
C GLY A 179 -4.02 -9.24 -10.62
N ASP A 180 -5.24 -9.79 -10.64
CA ASP A 180 -6.32 -9.17 -9.86
C ASP A 180 -6.29 -9.73 -8.44
N ASP A 181 -5.74 -8.95 -7.52
CA ASP A 181 -5.41 -9.36 -6.16
C ASP A 181 -6.50 -8.95 -5.17
N THR A 182 -6.47 -9.57 -3.98
CA THR A 182 -7.26 -9.10 -2.86
C THR A 182 -6.44 -9.06 -1.59
N LEU A 183 -6.33 -7.87 -1.03
CA LEU A 183 -5.46 -7.51 0.08
C LEU A 183 -6.32 -7.07 1.27
N TRP A 184 -6.10 -7.68 2.44
CA TRP A 184 -6.65 -7.23 3.71
C TRP A 184 -5.50 -6.97 4.67
N ALA A 185 -5.36 -5.73 5.13
CA ALA A 185 -4.28 -5.33 6.03
C ALA A 185 -4.54 -5.84 7.45
N GLY A 186 -5.69 -5.49 8.03
CA GLY A 186 -6.14 -5.98 9.31
C GLY A 186 -6.05 -4.89 10.37
N ALA A 187 -5.29 -5.12 11.43
CA ALA A 187 -5.14 -4.11 12.49
C ALA A 187 -3.71 -3.57 12.53
N GLY A 188 -3.52 -2.27 12.50
CA GLY A 188 -2.19 -1.64 12.42
C GLY A 188 -2.24 -0.50 11.43
N ASP A 189 -1.20 0.34 11.42
CA ASP A 189 -1.04 1.34 10.35
C ASP A 189 -0.24 0.65 9.23
N ASP A 190 -0.90 0.32 8.13
CA ASP A 190 -0.43 -0.61 7.11
C ASP A 190 -0.13 0.09 5.77
N ASP A 191 0.84 -0.44 5.02
CA ASP A 191 1.14 0.01 3.65
C ASP A 191 0.63 -1.05 2.65
N LEU A 192 -0.26 -0.68 1.73
CA LEU A 192 -0.87 -1.59 0.75
C LEU A 192 -0.70 -1.09 -0.69
N PHE A 193 -0.18 -1.97 -1.54
CA PHE A 193 0.10 -1.67 -2.94
C PHE A 193 -0.54 -2.75 -3.84
N GLY A 194 -1.53 -2.37 -4.67
CA GLY A 194 -2.18 -3.25 -5.65
C GLY A 194 -1.21 -3.66 -6.77
N GLU A 195 -0.65 -2.64 -7.44
CA GLU A 195 0.32 -2.71 -8.54
C GLU A 195 -0.34 -2.91 -9.92
N GLU A 196 -0.16 -4.03 -10.64
CA GLU A 196 -0.78 -4.22 -11.96
C GLU A 196 -1.97 -5.18 -11.83
N GLY A 197 -3.20 -4.67 -11.96
CA GLY A 197 -4.34 -5.50 -11.57
C GLY A 197 -5.70 -4.89 -11.79
N ASN A 198 -6.70 -5.51 -11.17
CA ASN A 198 -7.95 -4.83 -10.83
C ASN A 198 -8.22 -5.27 -9.40
N ASP A 199 -7.61 -4.54 -8.49
CA ASP A 199 -7.34 -5.00 -7.16
C ASP A 199 -8.44 -4.61 -6.19
N LYS A 200 -8.49 -5.34 -5.09
CA LYS A 200 -9.34 -5.02 -3.95
C LYS A 200 -8.46 -4.88 -2.73
N ILE A 201 -8.37 -3.67 -2.23
CA ILE A 201 -7.48 -3.27 -1.16
C ILE A 201 -8.34 -2.80 0.01
N TYR A 202 -8.16 -3.44 1.16
CA TYR A 202 -8.89 -3.16 2.39
C TYR A 202 -7.88 -2.88 3.51
N GLY A 203 -7.81 -1.64 4.00
CA GLY A 203 -6.97 -1.25 5.15
C GLY A 203 -7.48 -1.89 6.45
N GLU A 204 -8.79 -1.79 6.66
CA GLU A 204 -9.51 -2.24 7.86
C GLU A 204 -9.33 -1.32 9.08
N ALA A 205 -8.31 -1.49 9.92
CA ALA A 205 -8.22 -0.75 11.18
C ALA A 205 -6.83 -0.20 11.46
N GLY A 206 -6.72 1.12 11.51
CA GLY A 206 -5.48 1.87 11.70
C GLY A 206 -5.40 2.96 10.66
N ASN A 207 -4.29 3.70 10.63
CA ASN A 207 -4.13 4.76 9.63
C ASN A 207 -3.33 4.20 8.46
N ASP A 208 -4.01 3.83 7.38
CA ASP A 208 -3.45 3.04 6.30
C ASP A 208 -3.07 3.88 5.08
N ASP A 209 -2.08 3.42 4.32
CA ASP A 209 -1.66 3.99 3.04
C ASP A 209 -1.97 2.99 1.92
N LEU A 210 -2.91 3.33 1.05
CA LEU A 210 -3.46 2.45 0.00
C LEU A 210 -3.18 3.06 -1.38
N ASP A 211 -2.38 2.34 -2.17
CA ASP A 211 -2.13 2.64 -3.58
C ASP A 211 -2.68 1.52 -4.47
N GLY A 212 -3.59 1.84 -5.40
CA GLY A 212 -4.08 0.92 -6.43
C GLY A 212 -3.01 0.63 -7.49
N TYR A 213 -2.33 1.67 -7.95
CA TYR A 213 -1.51 1.69 -9.18
C TYR A 213 -2.37 1.40 -10.41
N GLN A 214 -1.97 0.46 -11.26
CA GLN A 214 -2.54 0.30 -12.58
C GLN A 214 -3.77 -0.58 -12.55
N GLY A 215 -4.86 -0.05 -13.07
CA GLY A 215 -6.03 -0.81 -13.45
C GLY A 215 -7.24 -0.37 -12.68
N ARG A 216 -8.26 -1.22 -12.59
CA ARG A 216 -9.53 -0.83 -11.98
C ARG A 216 -9.59 -1.31 -10.55
N ASP A 217 -9.18 -0.44 -9.64
CA ASP A 217 -8.98 -0.80 -8.27
C ASP A 217 -10.15 -0.37 -7.40
N ARG A 218 -10.31 -1.10 -6.31
CA ARG A 218 -11.20 -0.73 -5.21
C ARG A 218 -10.36 -0.62 -3.96
N LEU A 219 -10.30 0.59 -3.42
CA LEU A 219 -9.66 0.91 -2.15
C LEU A 219 -10.74 1.22 -1.12
N ASP A 220 -10.55 0.72 0.09
CA ASP A 220 -11.46 0.84 1.22
C ASP A 220 -10.57 0.98 2.47
N GLY A 221 -10.38 2.22 2.94
CA GLY A 221 -9.48 2.52 4.06
C GLY A 221 -9.95 1.83 5.34
N GLY A 222 -11.22 2.03 5.68
CA GLY A 222 -11.88 1.31 6.75
C GLY A 222 -12.05 2.19 7.98
N SER A 223 -11.17 2.10 8.97
CA SER A 223 -11.27 2.92 10.18
C SER A 223 -9.92 3.42 10.62
N GLY A 224 -9.84 4.71 10.93
CA GLY A 224 -8.58 5.42 11.10
C GLY A 224 -8.50 6.53 10.05
N ASP A 225 -7.38 7.26 10.04
CA ASP A 225 -7.18 8.34 9.08
C ASP A 225 -6.35 7.80 7.91
N ASP A 226 -6.99 7.53 6.78
CA ASP A 226 -6.40 6.77 5.68
C ASP A 226 -5.95 7.66 4.51
N TRP A 227 -4.95 7.18 3.77
CA TRP A 227 -4.45 7.77 2.52
C TRP A 227 -4.77 6.86 1.35
N LEU A 228 -5.39 7.42 0.30
CA LEU A 228 -5.87 6.66 -0.85
C LEU A 228 -5.37 7.29 -2.16
N SER A 229 -4.70 6.49 -2.99
CA SER A 229 -4.34 6.82 -4.37
C SER A 229 -4.81 5.72 -5.30
N GLY A 230 -5.61 6.07 -6.32
CA GLY A 230 -6.05 5.15 -7.36
C GLY A 230 -4.88 4.74 -8.26
N ASP A 231 -4.50 5.60 -9.19
CA ASP A 231 -3.32 5.41 -10.03
C ASP A 231 -2.08 6.14 -9.49
N VAL A 232 -0.91 5.61 -9.85
CA VAL A 232 0.35 6.37 -9.85
C VAL A 232 0.71 6.62 -11.30
N TYR A 233 0.76 7.90 -11.70
CA TYR A 233 0.97 8.40 -13.06
C TYR A 233 -0.27 8.38 -13.98
N SER A 234 -0.41 9.44 -14.79
CA SER A 234 -1.57 9.70 -15.66
C SER A 234 -1.75 8.77 -16.89
N ASP A 235 -1.20 7.56 -16.85
CA ASP A 235 -1.23 6.56 -17.92
C ASP A 235 -2.04 5.29 -17.61
N GLY A 236 -3.01 5.36 -16.71
CA GLY A 236 -4.18 4.47 -16.63
C GLY A 236 -5.44 5.22 -17.05
N ILE A 237 -6.40 4.58 -17.72
CA ILE A 237 -7.76 5.15 -17.93
C ILE A 237 -8.75 4.16 -17.33
N ALA A 238 -8.51 3.80 -16.09
CA ALA A 238 -9.35 2.86 -15.37
C ALA A 238 -10.02 3.61 -14.22
N ALA A 239 -11.28 3.25 -14.02
CA ALA A 239 -12.19 3.92 -13.11
C ALA A 239 -12.06 3.30 -11.73
N ASP A 240 -11.41 3.98 -10.80
CA ASP A 240 -11.22 3.46 -9.45
C ASP A 240 -12.40 3.74 -8.54
N VAL A 241 -12.43 3.02 -7.42
CA VAL A 241 -13.37 3.27 -6.32
C VAL A 241 -12.57 3.49 -5.06
N LEU A 242 -12.59 4.72 -4.55
CA LEU A 242 -11.83 5.18 -3.39
C LEU A 242 -12.81 5.46 -2.26
N LEU A 243 -12.83 4.63 -1.21
CA LEU A 243 -13.68 4.83 -0.04
C LEU A 243 -12.81 5.02 1.20
N GLY A 244 -13.00 6.15 1.90
CA GLY A 244 -12.27 6.45 3.13
C GLY A 244 -12.73 5.55 4.27
N GLY A 245 -13.97 5.76 4.70
CA GLY A 245 -14.61 4.95 5.73
C GLY A 245 -14.85 5.77 6.98
N ALA A 246 -14.21 5.42 8.09
CA ALA A 246 -14.41 6.06 9.38
C ALA A 246 -13.12 6.69 9.90
N GLY A 247 -13.01 8.00 9.76
CA GLY A 247 -11.92 8.79 10.30
C GLY A 247 -11.84 10.07 9.50
N PHE A 248 -10.63 10.60 9.33
CA PHE A 248 -10.35 11.61 8.32
C PHE A 248 -9.57 10.96 7.18
N ASP A 249 -10.18 10.87 6.01
CA ASP A 249 -9.60 10.14 4.89
C ASP A 249 -9.18 11.07 3.75
N GLN A 250 -8.01 10.84 3.17
CA GLN A 250 -7.37 11.70 2.18
C GLN A 250 -7.20 10.99 0.85
N VAL A 251 -7.86 11.50 -0.20
CA VAL A 251 -7.65 11.06 -1.58
C VAL A 251 -6.61 11.94 -2.27
N ASN A 252 -5.65 11.32 -2.95
CA ASN A 252 -4.50 12.01 -3.54
C ASN A 252 -4.46 11.89 -5.08
N TYR A 253 -4.56 13.03 -5.76
CA TYR A 253 -4.30 13.16 -7.20
C TYR A 253 -3.02 13.96 -7.52
N GLY A 254 -2.13 14.15 -6.53
CA GLY A 254 -0.97 15.06 -6.58
C GLY A 254 0.05 14.82 -7.70
N ASP A 255 0.05 13.63 -8.32
CA ASP A 255 0.92 13.31 -9.46
C ASP A 255 0.28 13.57 -10.84
N TYR A 256 -0.98 14.03 -10.85
CA TYR A 256 -1.73 14.23 -12.08
C TYR A 256 -1.32 15.53 -12.74
N THR A 257 -0.91 15.46 -14.01
CA THR A 257 -0.44 16.65 -14.75
C THR A 257 -1.51 17.28 -15.65
N LYS A 258 -2.69 16.66 -15.74
CA LYS A 258 -3.83 17.17 -16.48
C LYS A 258 -4.92 17.58 -15.51
N ALA A 259 -5.77 18.51 -15.95
CA ALA A 259 -6.95 18.92 -15.20
C ALA A 259 -7.83 17.72 -14.81
N ILE A 260 -8.21 17.68 -13.54
CA ILE A 260 -9.17 16.74 -12.99
C ILE A 260 -10.47 17.43 -12.59
N THR A 261 -11.53 16.65 -12.45
CA THR A 261 -12.76 17.05 -11.78
C THR A 261 -13.06 16.01 -10.73
N VAL A 262 -13.18 16.43 -9.47
CA VAL A 262 -13.49 15.52 -8.35
C VAL A 262 -14.56 16.18 -7.49
N ASP A 263 -15.57 15.41 -7.13
CA ASP A 263 -16.64 15.77 -6.20
C ASP A 263 -16.73 14.70 -5.10
N LEU A 264 -16.74 15.09 -3.82
CA LEU A 264 -16.84 14.17 -2.69
C LEU A 264 -18.30 13.75 -2.42
N ASP A 265 -19.08 13.52 -3.47
CA ASP A 265 -20.52 13.21 -3.41
C ASP A 265 -20.83 11.71 -3.45
N GLY A 266 -19.82 10.86 -3.63
CA GLY A 266 -19.99 9.41 -3.76
C GLY A 266 -20.58 8.97 -5.10
N SER A 267 -20.65 9.86 -6.09
CA SER A 267 -21.15 9.54 -7.42
C SER A 267 -20.21 8.58 -8.11
N ARG A 268 -20.83 7.68 -8.86
CA ARG A 268 -20.09 6.59 -9.50
C ARG A 268 -19.62 7.03 -10.88
N GLY A 269 -18.31 7.09 -11.03
CA GLY A 269 -17.67 7.08 -12.33
C GLY A 269 -17.61 8.46 -12.99
N ASP A 270 -17.38 9.49 -12.21
CA ASP A 270 -17.38 10.88 -12.64
C ASP A 270 -16.19 11.70 -12.12
N ASP A 271 -15.36 11.11 -11.28
CA ASP A 271 -14.16 11.76 -10.73
C ASP A 271 -12.89 11.47 -11.56
N GLY A 272 -11.82 12.23 -11.28
CA GLY A 272 -10.50 12.09 -11.92
C GLY A 272 -10.35 12.88 -13.22
N GLN A 273 -9.46 12.41 -14.10
CA GLN A 273 -9.26 13.01 -15.42
C GLN A 273 -10.45 12.72 -16.34
N SER A 274 -10.62 13.57 -17.36
CA SER A 274 -11.60 13.32 -18.43
C SER A 274 -11.43 11.93 -19.06
N GLY A 275 -12.36 11.02 -18.75
CA GLY A 275 -12.42 9.67 -19.31
C GLY A 275 -11.99 8.55 -18.37
N GLU A 276 -11.38 8.89 -17.22
CA GLU A 276 -10.95 7.96 -16.17
C GLU A 276 -12.15 7.41 -15.40
N HIS A 277 -12.99 8.32 -14.90
CA HIS A 277 -14.27 8.02 -14.26
C HIS A 277 -14.11 7.30 -12.93
N ASP A 278 -13.40 7.91 -11.99
CA ASP A 278 -13.31 7.40 -10.62
C ASP A 278 -14.62 7.59 -9.84
N THR A 279 -14.70 6.94 -8.70
CA THR A 279 -15.75 7.10 -7.68
C THR A 279 -15.05 7.43 -6.37
N VAL A 280 -15.10 8.68 -5.94
CA VAL A 280 -14.63 9.08 -4.62
C VAL A 280 -15.80 9.06 -3.64
N GLY A 281 -15.66 8.28 -2.56
CA GLY A 281 -16.69 8.11 -1.56
C GLY A 281 -17.09 9.42 -0.87
N SER A 282 -18.36 9.53 -0.49
CA SER A 282 -18.85 10.66 0.32
C SER A 282 -18.37 10.63 1.77
N ASP A 283 -17.62 9.60 2.12
CA ASP A 283 -16.93 9.33 3.38
C ASP A 283 -15.44 9.68 3.29
N VAL A 284 -15.09 10.60 2.40
CA VAL A 284 -13.75 11.21 2.27
C VAL A 284 -13.87 12.69 2.66
N GLU A 285 -12.89 13.17 3.42
CA GLU A 285 -12.84 14.57 3.87
C GLU A 285 -11.66 15.33 3.26
N GLY A 286 -10.57 14.65 2.94
CA GLY A 286 -9.35 15.19 2.36
C GLY A 286 -9.29 14.99 0.85
N LEU A 287 -8.94 16.03 0.11
CA LEU A 287 -8.71 15.96 -1.34
C LEU A 287 -7.49 16.78 -1.77
N TRP A 288 -6.52 16.11 -2.38
CA TRP A 288 -5.39 16.76 -3.03
C TRP A 288 -5.58 16.73 -4.54
N GLY A 289 -5.57 17.92 -5.14
CA GLY A 289 -5.60 18.13 -6.58
C GLY A 289 -4.31 17.70 -7.28
N GLY A 290 -4.09 18.18 -8.50
CA GLY A 290 -2.89 17.90 -9.29
C GLY A 290 -2.18 19.17 -9.76
N TYR A 291 -1.44 19.05 -10.85
CA TYR A 291 -0.79 20.19 -11.54
C TYR A 291 -1.68 20.75 -12.67
N GLY A 292 -2.97 20.41 -12.67
CA GLY A 292 -3.95 20.73 -13.68
C GLY A 292 -4.63 22.08 -13.47
N ASN A 293 -5.69 22.38 -14.20
CA ASN A 293 -6.61 23.44 -13.75
C ASN A 293 -7.83 22.70 -13.22
N ASP A 294 -7.81 22.43 -11.93
CA ASP A 294 -8.63 21.41 -11.33
C ASP A 294 -9.98 21.97 -10.87
N ARG A 295 -10.98 21.11 -10.87
CA ARG A 295 -12.28 21.42 -10.28
C ARG A 295 -12.51 20.46 -9.13
N LEU A 296 -12.40 20.97 -7.91
CA LEU A 296 -12.46 20.19 -6.68
C LEU A 296 -13.69 20.64 -5.89
N THR A 297 -14.55 19.71 -5.52
CA THR A 297 -15.78 20.00 -4.76
C THR A 297 -15.81 19.09 -3.52
N GLY A 298 -15.90 19.70 -2.34
CA GLY A 298 -16.12 19.00 -1.08
C GLY A 298 -17.59 18.61 -0.90
N ASN A 299 -17.95 18.24 0.32
CA ASN A 299 -19.28 17.73 0.65
C ASN A 299 -19.91 18.52 1.82
N ALA A 300 -20.58 17.82 2.74
CA ALA A 300 -21.23 18.44 3.90
C ALA A 300 -20.44 18.23 5.21
N ALA A 301 -19.29 17.55 5.13
CA ALA A 301 -18.36 17.35 6.23
C ALA A 301 -17.35 18.50 6.28
N ASN A 302 -16.46 18.49 7.27
CA ASN A 302 -15.36 19.44 7.31
C ASN A 302 -14.26 18.95 6.38
N ASN A 303 -14.13 19.55 5.21
CA ASN A 303 -13.20 19.11 4.19
C ASN A 303 -11.82 19.79 4.31
N THR A 304 -10.77 19.10 3.87
CA THR A 304 -9.44 19.69 3.63
C THR A 304 -9.08 19.51 2.17
N ILE A 305 -9.05 20.60 1.40
CA ILE A 305 -8.85 20.54 -0.06
C ILE A 305 -7.66 21.41 -0.46
N MET A 306 -6.70 20.82 -1.17
CA MET A 306 -5.54 21.51 -1.72
C MET A 306 -5.54 21.44 -3.25
N GLY A 307 -5.50 22.58 -3.93
CA GLY A 307 -5.48 22.68 -5.40
C GLY A 307 -4.17 22.23 -6.04
N TYR A 308 -3.06 22.41 -5.32
CA TYR A 308 -1.68 22.25 -5.80
C TYR A 308 -1.24 23.29 -6.83
N ALA A 309 -1.23 22.98 -8.13
CA ALA A 309 -0.68 23.91 -9.11
C ALA A 309 -1.58 24.04 -10.31
N GLY A 310 -1.69 25.26 -10.82
CA GLY A 310 -2.53 25.60 -11.95
C GLY A 310 -3.64 26.54 -11.50
N ASN A 311 -4.71 26.72 -12.27
CA ASN A 311 -5.76 27.69 -11.93
C ASN A 311 -6.99 26.91 -11.52
N ASP A 312 -7.13 26.71 -10.22
CA ASP A 312 -8.05 25.75 -9.65
C ASP A 312 -9.38 26.41 -9.28
N THR A 313 -10.43 25.60 -9.26
CA THR A 313 -11.72 25.97 -8.71
C THR A 313 -12.06 25.00 -7.60
N ILE A 314 -12.03 25.50 -6.37
CA ILE A 314 -12.28 24.74 -5.15
C ILE A 314 -13.59 25.22 -4.53
N VAL A 315 -14.49 24.29 -4.23
CA VAL A 315 -15.75 24.56 -3.52
C VAL A 315 -15.79 23.66 -2.29
N GLY A 316 -15.79 24.23 -1.08
CA GLY A 316 -15.84 23.47 0.17
C GLY A 316 -17.19 22.78 0.36
N GLY A 317 -18.27 23.55 0.30
CA GLY A 317 -19.63 23.01 0.37
C GLY A 317 -20.31 23.45 1.65
N ALA A 318 -20.64 22.51 2.53
CA ALA A 318 -21.08 22.81 3.88
C ALA A 318 -20.13 22.17 4.88
N GLY A 319 -19.93 22.78 6.04
CA GLY A 319 -18.95 22.29 7.00
C GLY A 319 -18.04 23.41 7.44
N ASN A 320 -16.99 23.11 8.19
CA ASN A 320 -15.93 24.06 8.46
C ASN A 320 -14.69 23.58 7.72
N ASP A 321 -14.44 24.16 6.56
CA ASP A 321 -13.48 23.64 5.59
C ASP A 321 -12.11 24.31 5.71
N TRP A 322 -11.07 23.60 5.30
CA TRP A 322 -9.75 24.16 5.06
C TRP A 322 -9.40 24.01 3.57
N LEU A 323 -9.39 25.13 2.87
CA LEU A 323 -9.25 25.17 1.42
C LEU A 323 -8.01 25.99 1.04
N ASP A 324 -7.12 25.44 0.23
CA ASP A 324 -5.92 26.14 -0.24
C ASP A 324 -5.70 25.96 -1.75
N GLY A 325 -5.76 27.06 -2.49
CA GLY A 325 -5.50 27.10 -3.94
C GLY A 325 -4.08 26.68 -4.32
N ASN A 326 -3.08 27.01 -3.50
CA ASN A 326 -1.65 26.91 -3.82
C ASN A 326 -1.25 27.67 -5.11
N ASP A 327 -0.37 27.12 -5.95
CA ASP A 327 0.27 27.87 -7.03
C ASP A 327 -0.71 28.14 -8.18
N GLY A 328 -1.27 29.35 -8.28
CA GLY A 328 -2.33 29.50 -9.26
C GLY A 328 -2.98 30.83 -9.46
N ARG A 329 -4.04 30.85 -10.27
CA ARG A 329 -5.08 31.88 -10.18
C ARG A 329 -6.33 31.15 -9.78
N ASP A 330 -6.57 31.11 -8.49
CA ASP A 330 -7.52 30.18 -7.95
C ASP A 330 -8.84 30.85 -7.63
N ARG A 331 -9.88 30.03 -7.60
CA ARG A 331 -11.23 30.41 -7.18
C ARG A 331 -11.61 29.47 -6.06
N VAL A 332 -11.48 29.95 -4.83
CA VAL A 332 -11.74 29.21 -3.61
C VAL A 332 -13.03 29.71 -3.00
N TYR A 333 -14.00 28.81 -2.85
CA TYR A 333 -15.32 29.07 -2.26
C TYR A 333 -15.48 28.23 -1.01
N GLY A 334 -15.65 28.85 0.16
CA GLY A 334 -15.91 28.14 1.41
C GLY A 334 -17.28 27.46 1.37
N GLY A 335 -18.33 28.26 1.41
CA GLY A 335 -19.71 27.80 1.31
C GLY A 335 -20.50 28.08 2.58
N ASP A 336 -21.23 27.10 3.09
CA ASP A 336 -21.92 27.21 4.38
C ASP A 336 -20.96 26.76 5.49
N GLY A 337 -20.54 27.64 6.40
CA GLY A 337 -19.49 27.23 7.33
C GLY A 337 -18.88 28.31 8.18
N ASP A 338 -17.84 27.93 8.92
CA ASP A 338 -16.77 28.86 9.29
C ASP A 338 -15.46 28.27 8.72
N ASP A 339 -15.02 28.79 7.58
CA ASP A 339 -13.99 28.20 6.74
C ASP A 339 -12.63 28.90 6.87
N LEU A 340 -11.57 28.19 6.49
CA LEU A 340 -10.21 28.72 6.34
C LEU A 340 -9.80 28.66 4.86
N LEU A 341 -9.63 29.82 4.23
CA LEU A 341 -9.32 29.93 2.80
C LEU A 341 -7.93 30.55 2.58
N GLY A 342 -7.12 29.90 1.75
CA GLY A 342 -5.81 30.37 1.30
C GLY A 342 -5.62 30.27 -0.21
N GLY A 343 -4.73 31.12 -0.74
CA GLY A 343 -4.10 30.94 -2.05
C GLY A 343 -2.66 30.42 -1.93
N SER A 344 -1.89 30.83 -0.90
CA SER A 344 -0.55 30.30 -0.58
C SER A 344 0.50 30.29 -1.72
N ASP A 345 0.34 31.11 -2.74
CA ASP A 345 1.09 31.01 -3.99
C ASP A 345 2.44 31.79 -4.00
N VAL A 346 3.46 31.24 -4.68
CA VAL A 346 4.76 31.91 -4.83
C VAL A 346 5.31 31.79 -6.27
N PRO A 347 5.33 32.87 -7.07
CA PRO A 347 5.10 34.27 -6.72
C PRO A 347 3.64 34.71 -6.81
N GLN A 348 3.14 35.40 -5.78
CA GLN A 348 1.81 36.03 -5.72
C GLN A 348 1.22 36.47 -7.07
N VAL A 349 0.32 35.63 -7.56
CA VAL A 349 -0.71 35.79 -8.57
C VAL A 349 -1.94 36.30 -7.80
N ALA A 350 -3.14 36.23 -8.38
CA ALA A 350 -4.27 36.98 -7.84
C ALA A 350 -5.48 36.06 -7.79
N ASP A 351 -5.82 35.63 -6.60
CA ASP A 351 -6.86 34.64 -6.35
C ASP A 351 -8.20 35.29 -6.01
N LEU A 352 -9.25 34.48 -6.03
CA LEU A 352 -10.55 34.83 -5.48
C LEU A 352 -10.82 33.91 -4.29
N LEU A 353 -10.91 34.50 -3.10
CA LEU A 353 -11.33 33.83 -1.88
C LEU A 353 -12.73 34.36 -1.52
N ASP A 354 -13.74 33.50 -1.58
CA ASP A 354 -15.12 33.82 -1.24
C ASP A 354 -15.57 32.90 -0.12
N GLY A 355 -15.63 33.43 1.10
CA GLY A 355 -15.93 32.64 2.30
C GLY A 355 -17.34 32.04 2.26
N GLY A 356 -18.36 32.86 2.00
CA GLY A 356 -19.71 32.38 1.71
C GLY A 356 -20.74 32.81 2.75
N ALA A 357 -21.53 31.86 3.26
CA ALA A 357 -22.65 32.09 4.15
C ALA A 357 -22.35 31.58 5.58
N ASN A 358 -22.24 32.51 6.53
CA ASN A 358 -21.42 32.24 7.72
C ASN A 358 -22.17 32.25 9.05
N SER A 359 -21.56 31.59 10.03
CA SER A 359 -21.89 31.77 11.44
C SER A 359 -21.28 33.08 11.99
N PRO A 360 -21.62 33.51 13.22
CA PRO A 360 -20.97 34.67 13.84
C PRO A 360 -19.46 34.54 14.08
N ALA A 361 -18.90 33.33 14.01
CA ALA A 361 -17.46 33.12 14.11
C ALA A 361 -16.75 33.53 12.81
N GLY A 362 -17.39 33.34 11.65
CA GLY A 362 -17.01 33.88 10.34
C GLY A 362 -15.80 33.18 9.72
N ASP A 363 -15.65 33.33 8.41
CA ASP A 363 -14.53 32.74 7.66
C ASP A 363 -13.23 33.52 7.90
N ASP A 364 -12.14 32.78 7.94
CA ASP A 364 -10.77 33.28 8.00
C ASP A 364 -10.12 33.11 6.63
N CYS A 365 -9.84 34.24 5.97
CA CYS A 365 -9.21 34.25 4.66
C CYS A 365 -7.80 34.81 4.81
N ASP A 366 -6.79 34.10 4.31
CA ASP A 366 -5.38 34.52 4.32
C ASP A 366 -4.94 34.97 2.91
N PRO A 367 -5.33 36.19 2.47
CA PRO A 367 -5.02 36.66 1.13
C PRO A 367 -3.57 37.13 0.98
N GLY A 368 -3.00 36.76 -0.17
CA GLY A 368 -1.88 37.47 -0.79
C GLY A 368 -2.23 38.89 -1.21
N LYS A 369 -1.21 39.64 -1.64
CA LYS A 369 -1.31 41.08 -1.95
C LYS A 369 -2.29 41.40 -3.09
N TYR A 370 -2.49 40.47 -4.02
CA TYR A 370 -3.27 40.71 -5.23
C TYR A 370 -4.63 40.00 -5.20
N ASP A 371 -4.97 39.35 -4.09
CA ASP A 371 -6.16 38.53 -4.00
C ASP A 371 -7.39 39.38 -3.78
N THR A 372 -8.51 38.85 -4.26
CA THR A 372 -9.84 39.40 -4.04
C THR A 372 -10.52 38.56 -2.98
N VAL A 373 -10.91 39.21 -1.89
CA VAL A 373 -11.62 38.58 -0.78
C VAL A 373 -13.08 39.03 -0.77
N VAL A 374 -14.01 38.10 -0.64
CA VAL A 374 -15.45 38.33 -0.58
C VAL A 374 -16.01 37.52 0.59
N ASN A 375 -16.95 38.09 1.36
CA ASN A 375 -17.64 37.40 2.46
C ASN A 375 -16.69 36.66 3.44
N CYS A 376 -15.60 37.30 3.86
CA CYS A 376 -14.75 36.79 4.94
C CYS A 376 -14.87 37.74 6.15
N GLU A 377 -15.15 37.22 7.33
CA GLU A 377 -15.60 38.02 8.49
C GLU A 377 -14.73 37.95 9.75
N ARG A 378 -13.45 37.56 9.65
CA ARG A 378 -12.49 37.72 10.77
C ARG A 378 -11.46 38.84 10.64
#